data_AF-A0A494W6T7-F1
#
_entry.id   AF-A0A494W6T7-F1
#
_cell.length_a   1.000
_cell.length_b   1.000
_cell.length_c   1.000
_cell.angle_alpha   90.00
_cell.angle_beta   90.00
_cell.angle_gamma   90.00
#
_symmetry.space_group_name_H-M   'P 1'
#
loop_
_entity.id
_entity.type
_entity.pdbx_description
1 polymer ?
#
loop_
_entity_poly.entity_id
_entity_poly.type
_entity_poly.pdbx_seq_one_letter_code
_entity_poly.pdbx_strand_id
1 'polypeptide(L)'
;MKKQIYLLALTMLLSFTALTSFAADSHALTPLSKEEIATMTTEQKQARVEEIKARVQEIKDMDKSQLTKEERKELRTELKSMKKEANALGGGGIYLSLGAIIIIILVLILIL
;
A
#
# COMPACT_ATOMS: atom_id res chain seq x y z
N MET A 1 -22.95 -26.06 -41.07
CA MET A 1 -23.25 -24.63 -41.32
C MET A 1 -23.85 -23.92 -40.10
N LYS A 2 -25.08 -24.21 -39.66
CA LYS A 2 -25.71 -23.47 -38.53
C LYS A 2 -24.93 -23.55 -37.20
N LYS A 3 -24.43 -24.73 -36.83
CA LYS A 3 -23.63 -24.94 -35.61
C LYS A 3 -22.31 -24.15 -35.60
N GLN A 4 -21.68 -23.98 -36.76
CA GLN A 4 -20.45 -23.19 -36.89
C GLN A 4 -20.72 -21.69 -36.78
N ILE A 5 -21.89 -21.23 -37.24
CA ILE A 5 -22.34 -19.84 -37.07
C ILE A 5 -22.60 -19.54 -35.59
N TYR A 6 -23.23 -20.45 -34.84
CA TYR A 6 -23.42 -20.30 -33.39
C TYR A 6 -22.10 -20.30 -32.62
N LEU A 7 -21.14 -21.13 -33.05
CA LEU A 7 -19.82 -21.20 -32.41
C LEU A 7 -19.03 -19.90 -32.64
N LEU A 8 -19.11 -19.33 -33.84
CA LEU A 8 -18.46 -18.06 -34.19
C LEU A 8 -19.12 -16.85 -33.49
N ALA A 9 -20.44 -16.87 -33.34
CA ALA A 9 -21.18 -15.86 -32.57
C ALA A 9 -20.85 -15.92 -31.07
N LEU A 10 -20.69 -17.12 -30.50
CA LEU A 10 -20.31 -17.31 -29.10
C LEU A 10 -18.90 -16.79 -28.83
N THR A 11 -17.93 -17.07 -29.71
CA THR A 11 -16.56 -16.54 -29.56
C THR A 11 -16.50 -15.02 -29.65
N MET A 12 -17.33 -14.41 -30.50
CA MET A 12 -17.41 -12.96 -30.65
C MET A 12 -18.04 -12.28 -29.43
N LEU A 13 -18.99 -12.96 -28.76
CA LEU A 13 -19.61 -12.44 -27.53
C LEU A 13 -18.64 -12.50 -26.33
N LEU A 14 -17.84 -13.57 -26.21
CA LEU A 14 -16.83 -13.71 -25.14
C LEU A 14 -15.67 -12.72 -25.29
N SER A 15 -15.32 -12.29 -26.50
CA SER A 15 -14.25 -11.29 -26.68
C SER A 15 -14.59 -9.92 -26.10
N PHE A 16 -15.88 -9.57 -25.96
CA PHE A 16 -16.30 -8.27 -25.41
C PHE A 16 -16.15 -8.19 -23.88
N THR A 17 -16.23 -9.33 -23.17
CA THR A 17 -16.09 -9.39 -21.71
C THR A 17 -14.63 -9.35 -21.24
N ALA A 18 -13.66 -9.57 -22.13
CA ALA A 18 -12.24 -9.57 -21.77
C ALA A 18 -11.61 -8.15 -21.68
N LEU A 19 -12.36 -7.10 -22.01
CA LEU A 19 -11.87 -5.71 -22.04
C LEU A 19 -12.03 -4.96 -20.71
N THR A 20 -12.68 -5.54 -19.69
CA THR A 20 -12.79 -4.90 -18.37
C THR A 20 -11.54 -5.19 -17.54
N SER A 21 -10.42 -4.58 -17.90
CA SER A 21 -9.29 -4.41 -17.00
C SER A 21 -9.63 -3.29 -16.02
N PHE A 22 -10.05 -3.64 -14.80
CA PHE A 22 -10.06 -2.69 -13.70
C PHE A 22 -8.61 -2.55 -13.22
N ALA A 23 -8.00 -1.40 -13.51
CA ALA A 23 -6.77 -1.02 -12.83
C ALA A 23 -7.09 -0.93 -11.33
N ALA A 24 -6.43 -1.77 -10.53
CA ALA A 24 -6.41 -1.57 -9.08
C ALA A 24 -5.83 -0.19 -8.83
N ASP A 25 -6.57 0.64 -8.11
CA ASP A 25 -6.22 2.03 -7.82
C ASP A 25 -4.83 2.04 -7.17
N SER A 26 -3.80 2.37 -7.95
CA SER A 26 -2.43 2.43 -7.48
C SER A 26 -2.26 3.73 -6.72
N HIS A 27 -2.78 3.79 -5.50
CA HIS A 27 -2.49 4.81 -4.48
C HIS A 27 -1.00 4.79 -4.03
N ALA A 28 -0.11 4.21 -4.84
CA ALA A 28 1.32 4.09 -4.53
C ALA A 28 2.06 5.43 -4.66
N LEU A 29 1.49 6.43 -5.33
CA LEU A 29 2.18 7.68 -5.64
C LEU A 29 1.56 8.94 -5.02
N THR A 30 0.34 8.86 -4.50
CA THR A 30 -0.33 9.99 -3.86
C THR A 30 -0.35 9.81 -2.35
N PRO A 31 0.25 10.74 -1.58
CA PRO A 31 0.13 10.69 -0.13
C PRO A 31 -1.34 10.80 0.27
N LEU A 32 -1.79 9.90 1.14
CA LEU A 32 -3.15 9.91 1.69
C LEU A 32 -3.49 11.30 2.26
N SER A 33 -4.70 11.77 1.97
CA SER A 33 -5.25 12.98 2.57
C SER A 33 -5.53 12.76 4.06
N LYS A 34 -5.61 13.87 4.81
CA LYS A 34 -5.92 13.81 6.25
C LYS A 34 -7.29 13.20 6.53
N GLU A 35 -8.24 13.39 5.61
CA GLU A 35 -9.61 12.86 5.73
C GLU A 35 -9.64 11.34 5.54
N GLU A 36 -8.89 10.83 4.56
CA GLU A 36 -8.72 9.38 4.35
C GLU A 36 -8.04 8.72 5.55
N ILE A 37 -6.99 9.34 6.11
CA ILE A 37 -6.32 8.82 7.31
C ILE A 37 -7.24 8.82 8.53
N ALA A 38 -8.17 9.77 8.62
CA ALA A 38 -9.11 9.86 9.73
C ALA A 38 -10.17 8.75 9.68
N THR A 39 -10.57 8.31 8.50
CA THR A 39 -11.59 7.26 8.31
C THR A 39 -11.02 5.83 8.34
N MET A 40 -9.69 5.67 8.25
CA MET A 40 -9.03 4.37 8.33
C MET A 40 -9.12 3.72 9.72
N THR A 41 -9.37 2.41 9.74
CA THR A 41 -9.24 1.58 10.95
C THR A 41 -7.78 1.42 11.36
N THR A 42 -7.55 0.96 12.59
CA THR A 42 -6.21 0.66 13.11
C THR A 42 -5.48 -0.40 12.26
N GLU A 43 -6.19 -1.43 11.81
CA GLU A 43 -5.66 -2.48 10.95
C GLU A 43 -5.24 -1.94 9.58
N GLN A 44 -6.05 -1.06 8.99
CA GLN A 44 -5.72 -0.42 7.70
C GLN A 44 -4.49 0.47 7.83
N LYS A 45 -4.37 1.22 8.93
CA LYS A 45 -3.18 2.05 9.20
C LYS A 45 -1.93 1.18 9.34
N GLN A 46 -2.03 0.07 10.06
CA GLN A 46 -0.92 -0.86 10.24
C GLN A 46 -0.48 -1.50 8.91
N ALA A 47 -1.43 -1.97 8.11
CA ALA A 47 -1.15 -2.53 6.79
C ALA A 47 -0.45 -1.51 5.87
N ARG A 48 -0.89 -0.25 5.90
CA ARG A 48 -0.25 0.82 5.12
C ARG A 48 1.17 1.14 5.60
N VAL A 49 1.41 1.13 6.91
CA VAL A 49 2.75 1.30 7.47
C VAL A 49 3.68 0.15 7.06
N GLU A 50 3.18 -1.09 7.00
CA GLU A 50 3.94 -2.25 6.54
C GLU A 50 4.29 -2.17 5.05
N GLU A 51 3.35 -1.72 4.22
CA GLU A 51 3.59 -1.44 2.80
C GLU A 51 4.69 -0.38 2.61
N ILE A 52 4.59 0.75 3.33
CA ILE A 52 5.61 1.79 3.32
C ILE A 52 6.98 1.22 3.73
N LYS A 53 7.02 0.39 4.77
CA LYS A 53 8.27 -0.24 5.24
C LYS A 53 8.87 -1.16 4.18
N ALA A 54 8.06 -1.97 3.50
CA ALA A 54 8.50 -2.86 2.43
C ALA A 54 9.11 -2.05 1.27
N ARG A 55 8.43 -0.98 0.83
CA ARG A 55 8.93 -0.12 -0.26
C ARG A 55 10.22 0.63 0.11
N VAL A 56 10.32 1.12 1.34
CA VAL A 56 11.55 1.74 1.84
C VAL A 56 12.71 0.74 1.83
N GLN A 57 12.46 -0.51 2.22
CA GLN A 57 13.48 -1.56 2.21
C GLN A 57 13.91 -1.92 0.78
N GLU A 58 12.97 -2.04 -0.15
CA GLU A 58 13.25 -2.24 -1.57
C GLU A 58 14.14 -1.11 -2.14
N ILE A 59 13.78 0.15 -1.88
CA ILE A 59 14.58 1.30 -2.32
C ILE A 59 15.96 1.27 -1.65
N LYS A 60 16.07 0.83 -0.39
CA LYS A 60 17.34 0.76 0.33
C LYS A 60 18.28 -0.29 -0.28
N ASP A 61 17.74 -1.43 -0.68
CA ASP A 61 18.51 -2.57 -1.20
C ASP A 61 18.82 -2.45 -2.70
N MET A 62 18.16 -1.53 -3.41
CA MET A 62 18.42 -1.26 -4.82
C MET A 62 19.83 -0.68 -5.06
N ASP A 63 20.51 -1.20 -6.09
CA ASP A 63 21.74 -0.59 -6.60
C ASP A 63 21.44 0.75 -7.29
N LYS A 64 22.05 1.83 -6.79
CA LYS A 64 21.85 3.21 -7.26
C LYS A 64 23.02 3.73 -8.08
N SER A 65 24.03 2.89 -8.33
CA SER A 65 25.28 3.27 -9.00
C SER A 65 25.04 3.80 -10.42
N GLN A 66 24.09 3.18 -11.14
CA GLN A 66 23.74 3.51 -12.52
C GLN A 66 22.67 4.61 -12.66
N LEU A 67 22.10 5.08 -11.56
CA LEU A 67 21.02 6.08 -11.62
C LEU A 67 21.57 7.45 -12.01
N THR A 68 20.77 8.20 -12.76
CA THR A 68 20.96 9.61 -13.07
C THR A 68 20.74 10.49 -11.83
N LYS A 69 21.04 11.78 -11.92
CA LYS A 69 20.80 12.70 -10.79
C LYS A 69 19.29 12.88 -10.55
N GLU A 70 18.53 12.88 -11.64
CA GLU A 70 17.09 13.03 -11.73
C GLU A 70 16.38 11.85 -11.07
N GLU A 71 16.72 10.62 -11.44
CA GLU A 71 16.14 9.39 -10.83
C GLU A 71 16.46 9.31 -9.34
N ARG A 72 17.69 9.66 -8.93
CA ARG A 72 18.04 9.75 -7.50
C ARG A 72 17.27 10.84 -6.75
N LYS A 73 16.84 11.89 -7.43
CA LYS A 73 16.03 12.96 -6.84
C LYS A 73 14.58 12.50 -6.68
N GLU A 74 14.06 11.74 -7.64
CA GLU A 74 12.73 11.12 -7.57
C GLU A 74 12.64 10.14 -6.40
N LEU A 75 13.58 9.20 -6.27
CA LEU A 75 13.62 8.27 -5.13
C LEU A 75 13.69 8.99 -3.78
N ARG A 76 14.44 10.10 -3.70
CA ARG A 76 14.50 10.92 -2.49
C ARG A 76 13.18 11.62 -2.19
N THR A 77 12.44 11.99 -3.24
CA THR A 77 11.13 12.64 -3.11
C THR A 77 10.09 11.63 -2.67
N GLU A 78 10.12 10.43 -3.25
CA GLU A 78 9.29 9.28 -2.85
C GLU A 78 9.51 8.92 -1.37
N LEU A 79 10.77 8.73 -0.94
CA LEU A 79 11.12 8.47 0.46
C LEU A 79 10.62 9.57 1.41
N LYS A 80 10.70 10.84 1.00
CA LYS A 80 10.17 11.95 1.80
C LYS A 80 8.64 11.93 1.89
N SER A 81 7.96 11.55 0.82
CA SER A 81 6.50 11.40 0.81
C SER A 81 6.07 10.29 1.76
N MET A 82 6.65 9.10 1.61
CA MET A 82 6.41 7.95 2.49
C MET A 82 6.68 8.26 3.96
N LYS A 83 7.74 9.01 4.27
CA LYS A 83 8.02 9.45 5.65
C LYS A 83 6.90 10.34 6.21
N LYS A 84 6.38 11.29 5.41
CA LYS A 84 5.27 12.16 5.84
C LYS A 84 4.00 11.35 6.07
N GLU A 85 3.73 10.41 5.19
CA GLU A 85 2.56 9.53 5.27
C GLU A 85 2.63 8.63 6.50
N ALA A 86 3.76 7.94 6.73
CA ALA A 86 3.98 7.14 7.93
C ALA A 86 3.82 7.98 9.21
N ASN A 87 4.33 9.21 9.22
CA ASN A 87 4.14 10.13 10.34
C ASN A 87 2.68 10.58 10.52
N ALA A 88 1.92 10.72 9.44
CA ALA A 88 0.51 11.11 9.49
C ALA A 88 -0.41 9.95 9.91
N LEU A 89 -0.04 8.72 9.52
CA LEU A 89 -0.57 7.48 10.09
C LEU A 89 -0.13 7.27 11.56
N GLY A 90 0.74 8.17 12.05
CA GLY A 90 1.23 8.39 13.41
C GLY A 90 2.44 7.57 13.83
N GLY A 91 3.15 6.97 12.87
CA GLY A 91 4.39 6.21 13.06
C GLY A 91 5.58 7.01 13.61
N GLY A 92 5.36 8.27 14.00
CA GLY A 92 6.30 9.10 14.77
C GLY A 92 6.14 8.96 16.30
N GLY A 93 5.09 8.30 16.78
CA GLY A 93 4.92 7.92 18.19
C GLY A 93 5.12 6.41 18.39
N ILE A 94 5.48 6.00 19.61
CA ILE A 94 5.53 4.58 20.00
C ILE A 94 4.10 4.03 19.88
N TYR A 95 3.80 3.38 18.76
CA TYR A 95 2.62 2.54 18.65
C TYR A 95 2.89 1.23 19.36
N LEU A 96 2.50 1.17 20.63
CA LEU A 96 2.23 -0.11 21.26
C LEU A 96 1.05 -0.71 20.47
N SER A 97 1.32 -1.82 19.76
CA SER A 97 0.28 -2.69 19.21
C SER A 97 -0.80 -2.94 20.27
N LEU A 98 -2.06 -3.16 19.88
CA LEU A 98 -3.14 -3.49 20.83
C LEU A 98 -2.72 -4.63 21.76
N GLY A 99 -2.00 -5.64 21.23
CA GLY A 99 -1.44 -6.71 22.04
C GLY A 99 -0.36 -6.25 23.03
N ALA A 100 0.48 -5.29 22.65
CA ALA A 100 1.50 -4.74 23.53
C ALA A 100 0.91 -3.81 24.61
N ILE A 101 -0.18 -3.07 24.30
CA ILE A 101 -0.97 -2.33 25.30
C ILE A 101 -1.60 -3.30 26.30
N ILE A 102 -2.21 -4.39 25.83
CA ILE A 102 -2.79 -5.43 26.68
C ILE A 102 -1.72 -6.04 27.59
N ILE A 103 -0.55 -6.39 27.05
CA ILE A 103 0.57 -6.94 27.84
C ILE A 103 1.01 -5.95 28.93
N ILE A 104 1.16 -4.65 28.61
CA ILE A 104 1.52 -3.64 29.62
C ILE A 104 0.45 -3.53 30.71
N ILE A 105 -0.83 -3.51 30.34
CA ILE A 105 -1.93 -3.46 31.31
C ILE A 105 -1.91 -4.70 32.22
N LEU A 106 -1.72 -5.90 31.65
CA LEU A 106 -1.60 -7.13 32.44
C LEU A 106 -0.41 -7.11 33.40
N VAL A 107 0.74 -6.62 32.95
CA VAL A 107 1.94 -6.48 33.80
C VAL A 107 1.70 -5.49 34.93
N LEU A 108 1.03 -4.36 34.68
CA LEU A 108 0.68 -3.39 35.73
C LEU A 108 -0.27 -3.97 36.77
N ILE A 109 -1.23 -4.80 36.36
CA ILE A 109 -2.15 -5.50 37.28
C ILE A 109 -1.42 -6.54 38.15
N LEU A 110 -0.39 -7.19 37.61
CA LEU A 110 0.38 -8.20 38.35
C LEU A 110 1.39 -7.59 39.34
N ILE A 111 1.87 -6.38 39.08
CA ILE A 111 2.86 -5.68 39.91
C ILE A 111 2.19 -4.83 41.01
N LEU A 112 0.97 -4.33 40.78
CA LEU A 112 0.17 -3.60 41.76
C LEU A 112 -0.52 -4.56 42.75
#